data_AF-B7XH70-F1
#
_entry.id   AF-B7XH70-F1
#
_cell.length_a   1.000
_cell.length_b   1.000
_cell.length_c   1.000
_cell.angle_alpha   90.00
_cell.angle_beta   90.00
_cell.angle_gamma   90.00
#
_symmetry.space_group_name_H-M   'P 1'
#
loop_
_entity.id
_entity.type
_entity.pdbx_description
1 polymer ?
#
loop_
_entity_poly.entity_id
_entity_poly.type
_entity_poly.pdbx_seq_one_letter_code
_entity_poly.pdbx_strand_id
1 'polypeptide(L)'
;MNIDPQLTADTRMADTATAVADNAKSPDTLDPKYRAKVEAAAEKFESFFIASMLQQMRRTTRELADDDSPSRDPINQDMLEMADAKLADVMAGQRAFGIADAILKQILPADKARA
;
A
#
# COMPACT_ATOMS: atom_id res chain seq x y z
N MET A 1 30.55 -27.82 -45.34
CA MET A 1 30.12 -28.24 -44.00
C MET A 1 30.29 -27.02 -43.10
N ASN A 2 29.30 -26.12 -43.11
CA ASN A 2 29.31 -24.92 -42.28
C ASN A 2 28.53 -25.22 -41.00
N ILE A 3 29.17 -24.99 -39.86
CA ILE A 3 28.55 -25.06 -38.55
C ILE A 3 28.01 -23.66 -38.25
N ASP A 4 26.68 -23.51 -38.22
CA ASP A 4 26.02 -22.28 -37.79
C ASP A 4 26.15 -22.09 -36.27
N PRO A 5 26.72 -20.99 -35.77
CA PRO A 5 26.93 -20.77 -34.33
C PRO A 5 25.76 -20.11 -33.59
N GLN A 6 24.53 -20.15 -34.13
CA GLN A 6 23.40 -19.36 -33.60
C GLN A 6 22.45 -20.08 -32.61
N LEU A 7 22.77 -21.29 -32.14
CA LEU A 7 21.87 -22.08 -31.28
C LEU A 7 22.21 -22.07 -29.78
N THR A 8 22.60 -20.92 -29.20
CA THR A 8 22.83 -20.82 -27.74
C THR A 8 22.29 -19.56 -27.04
N ALA A 9 21.61 -18.66 -27.76
CA ALA A 9 21.06 -17.43 -27.16
C ALA A 9 19.62 -17.59 -26.65
N ASP A 10 18.83 -18.49 -27.24
CA ASP A 10 17.38 -18.58 -27.00
C ASP A 10 17.00 -19.24 -25.65
N THR A 11 17.91 -20.03 -25.08
CA THR A 11 17.63 -20.80 -23.85
C THR A 11 17.81 -19.99 -22.55
N ARG A 12 18.55 -18.87 -22.58
CA ARG A 12 18.79 -18.05 -21.37
C ARG A 12 17.65 -17.09 -21.01
N MET A 13 16.77 -16.76 -21.96
CA MET A 13 15.63 -15.87 -21.70
C MET A 13 14.40 -16.61 -21.13
N ALA A 14 14.33 -17.95 -21.28
CA ALA A 14 13.29 -18.76 -20.66
C ALA A 14 13.55 -19.03 -19.16
N ASP A 15 14.83 -19.04 -18.74
CA ASP A 15 15.24 -19.33 -17.36
C ASP A 15 14.95 -18.15 -16.41
N THR A 16 15.13 -16.91 -16.88
CA THR A 16 14.83 -15.71 -16.09
C THR A 16 13.33 -15.42 -15.97
N ALA A 17 12.51 -15.87 -16.93
CA ALA A 17 11.05 -15.79 -16.85
C ALA A 17 10.47 -16.82 -15.86
N THR A 18 11.18 -17.93 -15.64
CA THR A 18 10.76 -18.98 -14.69
C THR A 18 11.11 -18.59 -13.24
N ALA A 19 12.23 -17.90 -13.01
CA ALA A 19 12.66 -17.47 -11.68
C ALA A 19 11.77 -16.40 -11.02
N VAL A 20 11.02 -15.60 -11.81
CA VAL A 20 10.03 -14.64 -11.28
C VAL A 20 8.66 -15.26 -11.02
N ALA A 21 8.38 -16.45 -11.57
CA ALA A 21 7.12 -17.17 -11.39
C ALA A 21 7.07 -18.00 -10.10
N ASP A 22 8.23 -18.39 -9.55
CA ASP A 22 8.32 -19.21 -8.32
C ASP A 22 7.96 -18.47 -7.01
N ASN A 23 7.77 -17.15 -7.05
CA ASN A 23 7.26 -16.39 -5.90
C ASN A 23 5.74 -16.29 -5.85
N ALA A 24 5.02 -16.75 -6.88
CA ALA A 24 3.57 -16.81 -6.87
C ALA A 24 3.10 -18.16 -6.32
N LYS A 25 3.29 -18.38 -5.00
CA LYS A 25 2.51 -19.40 -4.29
C LYS A 25 1.03 -19.17 -4.62
N SER A 26 0.39 -20.18 -5.20
CA SER A 26 -1.00 -20.14 -5.62
C SER A 26 -1.91 -19.57 -4.52
N PRO A 27 -2.95 -18.78 -4.89
CA PRO A 27 -3.76 -17.99 -3.96
C PRO A 27 -4.38 -18.81 -2.83
N ASP A 28 -4.64 -20.09 -3.05
CA ASP A 28 -5.25 -21.01 -2.08
C ASP A 28 -4.28 -21.59 -1.02
N THR A 29 -2.98 -21.28 -1.11
CA THR A 29 -1.95 -21.84 -0.19
C THR A 29 -1.35 -20.83 0.78
N LEU A 30 -1.87 -19.60 0.82
CA LEU A 30 -1.42 -18.60 1.79
C LEU A 30 -1.91 -18.98 3.19
N ASP A 31 -0.96 -19.23 4.11
CA ASP A 31 -1.21 -19.47 5.53
C ASP A 31 -2.23 -18.43 6.06
N PRO A 32 -3.33 -18.86 6.70
CA PRO A 32 -4.29 -17.95 7.33
C PRO A 32 -3.64 -16.89 8.23
N LYS A 33 -2.53 -17.21 8.90
CA LYS A 33 -1.76 -16.25 9.70
C LYS A 33 -1.09 -15.18 8.85
N TYR A 34 -0.62 -15.53 7.67
CA TYR A 34 -0.05 -14.57 6.73
C TYR A 34 -1.13 -13.64 6.19
N ARG A 35 -2.29 -14.17 5.80
CA ARG A 35 -3.44 -13.35 5.35
C ARG A 35 -3.87 -12.34 6.43
N ALA A 36 -4.07 -12.80 7.67
CA ALA A 36 -4.41 -11.92 8.79
C ALA A 36 -3.36 -10.83 9.05
N LYS A 37 -2.07 -11.16 8.89
CA LYS A 37 -0.99 -10.18 9.03
C LYS A 37 -1.00 -9.13 7.93
N VAL A 38 -1.26 -9.54 6.67
CA VAL A 38 -1.35 -8.62 5.54
C VAL A 38 -2.59 -7.73 5.67
N GLU A 39 -3.72 -8.26 6.13
CA GLU A 39 -4.94 -7.48 6.41
C GLU A 39 -4.69 -6.42 7.48
N ALA A 40 -4.10 -6.79 8.62
CA ALA A 40 -3.77 -5.84 9.68
C ALA A 40 -2.76 -4.77 9.22
N ALA A 41 -1.79 -5.16 8.39
CA ALA A 41 -0.82 -4.23 7.81
C ALA A 41 -1.47 -3.26 6.81
N ALA A 42 -2.40 -3.75 5.99
CA ALA A 42 -3.14 -2.94 5.02
C ALA A 42 -4.05 -1.91 5.72
N GLU A 43 -4.73 -2.32 6.79
CA GLU A 43 -5.54 -1.43 7.63
C GLU A 43 -4.66 -0.35 8.27
N LYS A 44 -3.50 -0.72 8.83
CA LYS A 44 -2.61 0.27 9.45
C LYS A 44 -2.00 1.23 8.42
N PHE A 45 -1.72 0.75 7.21
CA PHE A 45 -1.31 1.61 6.10
C PHE A 45 -2.39 2.64 5.76
N GLU A 46 -3.66 2.23 5.69
CA GLU A 46 -4.78 3.14 5.44
C GLU A 46 -4.89 4.21 6.56
N SER A 47 -4.72 3.84 7.83
CA SER A 47 -4.66 4.82 8.93
C SER A 47 -3.56 5.86 8.73
N PHE A 48 -2.34 5.42 8.41
CA PHE A 48 -1.22 6.35 8.19
C PHE A 48 -1.45 7.25 6.99
N PHE A 49 -2.07 6.71 5.93
CA PHE A 49 -2.42 7.48 4.75
C PHE A 49 -3.44 8.57 5.06
N ILE A 50 -4.53 8.25 5.76
CA ILE A 50 -5.56 9.20 6.16
C ILE A 50 -4.97 10.30 7.05
N ALA A 51 -4.20 9.91 8.07
CA ALA A 51 -3.54 10.87 8.97
C ALA A 51 -2.61 11.83 8.21
N SER A 52 -1.82 11.30 7.26
CA SER A 52 -0.94 12.12 6.41
C SER A 52 -1.74 13.08 5.52
N MET A 53 -2.87 12.64 4.95
CA MET A 53 -3.73 13.48 4.13
C MET A 53 -4.35 14.63 4.95
N LEU A 54 -4.85 14.33 6.17
CA LEU A 54 -5.37 15.34 7.10
C LEU A 54 -4.28 16.37 7.46
N GLN A 55 -3.08 15.88 7.77
CA GLN A 55 -1.94 16.74 8.09
C GLN A 55 -1.53 17.62 6.91
N GLN A 56 -1.52 17.08 5.69
CA GLN A 56 -1.20 17.83 4.46
C GLN A 56 -2.24 18.92 4.19
N MET A 57 -3.54 18.62 4.25
CA MET A 57 -4.60 19.62 4.08
C MET A 57 -4.42 20.78 5.06
N ARG A 58 -4.12 20.47 6.32
CA ARG A 58 -3.89 21.48 7.34
C ARG A 58 -2.63 22.31 7.11
N ARG A 59 -1.53 21.69 6.65
CA ARG A 59 -0.32 22.43 6.25
C ARG A 59 -0.64 23.43 5.15
N THR A 60 -1.37 23.01 4.12
CA THR A 60 -1.82 23.89 3.04
C THR A 60 -2.72 25.02 3.55
N THR A 61 -3.69 24.75 4.43
CA THR A 61 -4.52 25.80 5.04
C THR A 61 -3.69 26.82 5.82
N ARG A 62 -2.62 26.37 6.47
CA ARG A 62 -1.74 27.23 7.27
C ARG A 62 -0.87 28.13 6.41
N GLU A 63 -0.34 27.61 5.31
CA GLU A 63 0.43 28.40 4.33
C GLU A 63 -0.40 29.52 3.71
N LEU A 64 -1.72 29.33 3.62
CA LEU A 64 -2.67 30.34 3.14
C LEU A 64 -3.20 31.27 4.25
N ALA A 65 -2.93 30.98 5.53
CA ALA A 65 -3.47 31.75 6.65
C ALA A 65 -2.58 32.93 7.02
N ASP A 66 -3.21 34.06 7.37
CA ASP A 66 -2.53 35.27 7.84
C ASP A 66 -1.62 34.99 9.04
N ASP A 67 -0.57 35.79 9.19
CA ASP A 67 0.47 35.58 10.22
C ASP A 67 -0.08 35.64 11.67
N ASP A 68 -1.22 36.31 11.88
CA ASP A 68 -1.90 36.41 13.18
C ASP A 68 -2.99 35.34 13.38
N SER A 69 -3.06 34.33 12.51
CA SER A 69 -4.09 33.29 12.58
C SER A 69 -3.84 32.30 13.72
N PRO A 70 -4.87 31.96 14.52
CA PRO A 70 -4.81 30.89 15.54
C PRO A 70 -4.40 29.52 14.96
N SER A 71 -4.57 29.33 13.65
CA SER A 71 -4.12 28.13 12.95
C SER A 71 -2.60 27.96 12.94
N ARG A 72 -1.78 28.96 13.31
CA ARG A 72 -0.30 28.89 13.30
C ARG A 72 0.31 28.46 14.63
N ASP A 73 -0.46 28.42 15.72
CA ASP A 73 0.04 28.04 17.05
C ASP A 73 0.55 26.58 17.06
N PRO A 74 1.83 26.33 17.42
CA PRO A 74 2.45 24.99 17.48
C PRO A 74 1.82 24.06 18.54
N ILE A 75 1.36 24.57 19.69
CA ILE A 75 0.85 23.74 20.78
C ILE A 75 -0.49 23.09 20.40
N ASN A 76 -1.32 23.84 19.68
CA ASN A 76 -2.58 23.31 19.14
C ASN A 76 -2.36 22.26 18.05
N GLN A 77 -1.15 22.15 17.48
CA GLN A 77 -0.86 21.20 16.40
C GLN A 77 -0.70 19.79 16.92
N ASP A 78 0.07 19.60 17.98
CA ASP A 78 0.35 18.26 18.52
C ASP A 78 -0.94 17.61 19.05
N MET A 79 -1.78 18.39 19.73
CA MET A 79 -3.09 17.94 20.19
C MET A 79 -4.01 17.56 19.03
N LEU A 80 -3.98 18.31 17.92
CA LEU A 80 -4.74 17.99 16.71
C LEU A 80 -4.17 16.75 16.01
N GLU A 81 -2.85 16.61 15.92
CA GLU A 81 -2.19 15.48 15.25
C GLU A 81 -2.49 14.17 15.97
N MET A 82 -2.52 14.16 17.30
CA MET A 82 -3.00 13.03 18.08
C MET A 82 -4.49 12.72 17.82
N ALA A 83 -5.33 13.74 17.65
CA ALA A 83 -6.74 13.56 17.36
C ALA A 83 -6.95 12.99 15.94
N ASP A 84 -6.23 13.52 14.96
CA ASP A 84 -6.23 13.07 13.56
C ASP A 84 -5.74 11.62 13.46
N ALA A 85 -4.69 11.25 14.22
CA ALA A 85 -4.20 9.87 14.26
C ALA A 85 -5.27 8.90 14.78
N LYS A 86 -5.99 9.27 15.85
CA LYS A 86 -7.08 8.45 16.38
C LYS A 86 -8.27 8.38 15.42
N LEU A 87 -8.63 9.50 14.80
CA LEU A 87 -9.70 9.55 13.81
C LEU A 87 -9.36 8.66 12.61
N ALA A 88 -8.12 8.73 12.12
CA ALA A 88 -7.63 7.91 11.03
C ALA A 88 -7.68 6.42 11.35
N ASP A 89 -7.29 6.01 12.56
CA ASP A 89 -7.40 4.62 13.02
C ASP A 89 -8.88 4.13 13.02
N VAL A 90 -9.82 4.96 13.46
CA VAL A 90 -11.26 4.61 13.43
C VAL A 90 -11.78 4.50 11.99
N MET A 91 -11.41 5.44 11.12
CA MET A 91 -11.87 5.44 9.72
C MET A 91 -11.29 4.27 8.90
N ALA A 92 -10.02 3.93 9.13
CA ALA A 92 -9.38 2.78 8.50
C ALA A 92 -10.01 1.46 8.96
N GLY A 93 -10.33 1.32 10.25
CA GLY A 93 -11.02 0.14 10.77
C GLY A 93 -12.44 -0.03 10.23
N GLN A 94 -13.10 1.06 9.82
CA GLN A 94 -14.37 1.03 9.10
C GLN A 94 -14.23 0.72 7.60
N ARG A 95 -12.99 0.62 7.08
CA ARG A 95 -12.67 0.48 5.64
C ARG A 95 -13.36 1.55 4.79
N ALA A 96 -13.49 2.76 5.32
CA ALA A 96 -14.29 3.82 4.69
C ALA A 96 -13.68 4.33 3.37
N PHE A 97 -12.36 4.26 3.19
CA PHE A 97 -11.69 4.68 1.95
C PHE A 97 -11.40 3.50 1.00
N GLY A 98 -11.37 2.27 1.51
CA GLY A 98 -11.20 1.05 0.70
C GLY A 98 -9.80 0.86 0.13
N ILE A 99 -8.80 1.61 0.62
CA ILE A 99 -7.40 1.50 0.18
C ILE A 99 -6.79 0.19 0.69
N ALA A 100 -7.09 -0.21 1.93
CA ALA A 100 -6.66 -1.49 2.48
C ALA A 100 -7.15 -2.65 1.59
N ASP A 101 -8.41 -2.60 1.14
CA ASP A 101 -9.00 -3.62 0.27
C ASP A 101 -8.37 -3.65 -1.12
N ALA A 102 -8.08 -2.47 -1.69
CA ALA A 102 -7.41 -2.37 -2.98
C ALA A 102 -6.00 -2.95 -2.94
N ILE A 103 -5.25 -2.68 -1.88
CA ILE A 103 -3.90 -3.22 -1.66
C ILE A 103 -3.94 -4.72 -1.44
N LEU A 104 -4.90 -5.21 -0.64
CA LEU A 104 -5.08 -6.65 -0.44
C LEU A 104 -5.34 -7.38 -1.75
N LYS A 105 -6.17 -6.82 -2.64
CA LYS A 105 -6.43 -7.40 -3.97
C LYS A 105 -5.21 -7.41 -4.89
N GLN A 106 -4.26 -6.49 -4.69
CA GLN A 106 -3.03 -6.43 -5.50
C GLN A 106 -1.93 -7.37 -4.99
N ILE A 107 -1.85 -7.55 -3.66
CA ILE A 107 -0.80 -8.37 -3.00
C ILE A 107 -1.22 -9.84 -2.95
N LEU A 108 -2.51 -10.11 -2.74
CA LEU A 108 -3.02 -11.46 -2.84
C LEU A 108 -3.04 -11.81 -4.34
N PRO A 109 -2.46 -12.96 -4.75
CA PRO A 109 -2.51 -13.38 -6.14
C PRO A 109 -3.96 -13.35 -6.58
N ALA A 110 -4.24 -12.69 -7.70
CA ALA A 110 -5.60 -12.53 -8.21
C ALA A 110 -6.31 -13.89 -8.16
N ASP A 111 -7.36 -14.00 -7.36
CA ASP A 111 -8.38 -15.01 -7.59
C ASP A 111 -8.85 -14.75 -9.01
N LYS A 112 -8.31 -15.52 -9.94
CA LYS A 112 -8.83 -15.61 -11.29
C LYS A 112 -10.21 -16.23 -11.17
N ALA A 113 -11.21 -15.40 -10.87
CA ALA A 113 -12.53 -15.57 -11.43
C ALA A 113 -12.38 -15.33 -12.95
N ARG A 114 -11.84 -16.33 -13.64
CA ARG A 114 -12.16 -16.59 -15.04
C ARG A 114 -13.32 -17.58 -15.01
N ALA A 115 -14.52 -17.07 -15.14
CA ALA A 115 -15.65 -17.76 -15.73
C ALA A 115 -16.28 -16.78 -16.73
#